data_AF-A0A9C9KAL7-F1
#
_entry.id   AF-A0A9C9KAL7-F1
#
_cell.length_a   1.000
_cell.length_b   1.000
_cell.length_c   1.000
_cell.angle_alpha   90.00
_cell.angle_beta   90.00
_cell.angle_gamma   90.00
#
_symmetry.space_group_name_H-M   'P 1'
#
loop_
_entity.id
_entity.type
_entity.pdbx_description
1 polymer ?
#
loop_
_entity_poly.entity_id
_entity_poly.type
_entity_poly.pdbx_seq_one_letter_code
_entity_poly.pdbx_strand_id
1 'polypeptide(L)'
;MKLTVIFPTNIIHLLVIVLTLSFTCTEIYASEPLQKAFEAINEGRNYEALRLLSQRRPSEKELPRYYYLKGSALGRTKRYHKAIGYLNRAYITAKDKTLREHALFERGVIYLVSGFHYEAASNFRLFINLYPESPLIQKAYLNYAQASLKTGNYVEALAYFRKVSDTPEAVFGKAEIFQRLGLFSAAHKLYNNGLISYKNYIEKHPDILYYYAENLRIIGKTEQAKSLFYLLMDTYLRERAYLGLGLIEYTRNDMKSAEMYLKKASESPDRVIRRQALLNLGKTLIAADHKPRAIEYLKTLQRDYPYTPESKKALLLLARLMREKKNYLQAEKYLRELLFGRKPGKDALNELEALINASINNNIKAFKHIWNNSGQWLYAPSREDTLLNVAEALRNSGGNFIRVYTYLIKHGSKEIRAKSLSQLAIFFSRLSDVKRVEKLVTSLEKLNPGGDEILRARAWLYYLKGKKNHAYSMLTRISHPVNDDIDLLWRVKEGAPSVKGFLKNYRSMSRATGDPLRYTDIGDLLTDKDMKKEAVKYFNLALKVNPDDAQAMFMLVKIKGSASLMQRLSIKKGLYGSMAKVMIKEQEIKKHILEM
;
A
#
# COMPACT_ATOMS: atom_id res chain seq x y z
N MET A 1 -0.61 8.65 -11.15
CA MET A 1 0.08 7.36 -11.37
C MET A 1 1.57 7.67 -11.52
N LYS A 2 2.46 7.26 -10.60
CA LYS A 2 3.91 7.51 -10.76
C LYS A 2 4.38 6.77 -12.02
N LEU A 3 4.74 7.53 -13.06
CA LEU A 3 5.28 7.03 -14.32
C LEU A 3 6.62 6.35 -14.03
N THR A 4 6.63 5.03 -13.90
CA THR A 4 7.87 4.26 -13.80
C THR A 4 8.49 4.19 -15.19
N VAL A 5 9.65 4.82 -15.35
CA VAL A 5 10.49 4.66 -16.53
C VAL A 5 11.13 3.27 -16.48
N ILE A 6 10.98 2.50 -17.56
CA ILE A 6 11.57 1.17 -17.66
C ILE A 6 12.99 1.35 -18.20
N PHE A 7 13.97 1.31 -17.31
CA PHE A 7 15.38 1.30 -17.71
C PHE A 7 15.88 -0.15 -17.80
N PRO A 8 16.64 -0.52 -18.84
CA PRO A 8 17.38 -1.77 -18.87
C PRO A 8 18.28 -1.86 -17.64
N THR A 9 18.23 -3.01 -16.99
CA THR A 9 19.36 -3.50 -16.20
C THR A 9 20.03 -4.55 -17.07
N ASN A 10 21.27 -4.26 -17.47
CA ASN A 10 22.21 -5.14 -18.16
C ASN A 10 21.71 -5.78 -19.48
N ILE A 11 22.16 -5.20 -20.58
CA ILE A 11 22.72 -5.83 -21.80
C ILE A 11 22.81 -4.66 -22.78
N ILE A 12 23.99 -4.06 -22.92
CA ILE A 12 24.30 -3.16 -24.03
C ILE A 12 25.66 -3.59 -24.53
N HIS A 13 25.72 -4.04 -25.78
CA HIS A 13 26.98 -4.24 -26.47
C HIS A 13 27.54 -2.87 -26.87
N LEU A 14 28.54 -2.39 -26.11
CA LEU A 14 29.35 -1.26 -26.51
C LEU A 14 30.39 -1.75 -27.52
N LEU A 15 30.35 -1.26 -28.76
CA LEU A 15 31.47 -1.42 -29.68
C LEU A 15 32.34 -0.17 -29.55
N VAL A 16 33.54 -0.35 -29.00
CA VAL A 16 34.52 0.73 -28.87
C VAL A 16 35.28 0.83 -30.18
N ILE A 17 35.42 2.06 -30.69
CA ILE A 17 36.22 2.37 -31.86
C ILE A 17 37.63 1.83 -31.64
N VAL A 18 37.95 0.80 -32.40
CA VAL A 18 39.27 0.22 -32.55
C VAL A 18 40.23 1.32 -33.00
N LEU A 19 41.31 1.54 -32.24
CA LEU A 19 42.41 2.41 -32.64
C LEU A 19 42.90 1.99 -34.04
N THR A 20 42.85 2.92 -35.00
CA THR A 20 43.86 2.99 -36.05
C THR A 20 45.07 3.68 -35.42
N LEU A 21 46.10 2.91 -35.10
CA LEU A 21 47.30 3.46 -34.47
C LEU A 21 48.15 4.16 -35.52
N SER A 22 48.20 5.49 -35.50
CA SER A 22 49.29 6.23 -36.12
C SER A 22 50.52 6.14 -35.21
N PHE A 23 51.33 5.10 -35.42
CA PHE A 23 52.64 4.94 -34.81
C PHE A 23 53.64 5.88 -35.48
N THR A 24 54.16 6.87 -34.76
CA THR A 24 55.29 7.67 -35.27
C THR A 24 56.51 7.66 -34.36
N CYS A 25 56.48 7.01 -33.18
CA CYS A 25 57.67 6.99 -32.34
C CYS A 25 57.77 5.78 -31.38
N THR A 26 57.77 4.54 -31.90
CA THR A 26 58.13 3.35 -31.09
C THR A 26 58.79 2.22 -31.93
N GLU A 27 59.44 2.52 -33.04
CA GLU A 27 60.08 1.48 -33.87
C GLU A 27 61.36 0.90 -33.23
N ILE A 28 61.94 1.58 -32.23
CA ILE A 28 63.31 1.34 -31.77
C ILE A 28 63.50 -0.04 -31.06
N TYR A 29 62.42 -0.73 -30.64
CA TYR A 29 62.53 -1.99 -29.89
C TYR A 29 61.53 -3.09 -30.30
N ALA A 30 60.92 -3.01 -31.49
CA ALA A 30 59.95 -4.01 -31.93
C ALA A 30 60.66 -5.15 -32.70
N SER A 31 60.68 -6.36 -32.15
CA SER A 31 61.04 -7.52 -32.98
C SER A 31 59.94 -7.82 -34.01
N GLU A 32 60.34 -8.36 -35.16
CA GLU A 32 59.46 -8.75 -36.26
C GLU A 32 58.20 -9.54 -35.80
N PRO A 33 58.27 -10.47 -34.82
CA PRO A 33 57.08 -11.16 -34.33
C PRO A 33 56.09 -10.28 -33.55
N LEU A 34 56.57 -9.27 -32.80
CA LEU A 34 55.69 -8.31 -32.12
C LEU A 34 55.03 -7.36 -33.12
N GLN A 35 55.73 -7.03 -34.20
CA GLN A 35 55.18 -6.26 -35.31
C GLN A 35 54.09 -7.05 -36.05
N LYS A 36 54.34 -8.31 -36.40
CA LYS A 36 53.34 -9.22 -36.99
C LYS A 36 52.12 -9.43 -36.08
N ALA A 37 52.33 -9.59 -34.77
CA ALA A 37 51.23 -9.71 -33.82
C ALA A 37 50.39 -8.41 -33.73
N PHE A 38 51.06 -7.26 -33.82
CA PHE A 38 50.42 -5.97 -33.84
C PHE A 38 49.58 -5.75 -35.12
N GLU A 39 50.13 -6.06 -36.29
CA GLU A 39 49.42 -6.05 -37.58
C GLU A 39 48.19 -6.97 -37.54
N ALA A 40 48.37 -8.20 -37.06
CA ALA A 40 47.27 -9.15 -36.90
C ALA A 40 46.16 -8.61 -35.97
N ILE A 41 46.47 -7.86 -34.92
CA ILE A 41 45.46 -7.21 -34.06
C ILE A 41 44.70 -6.12 -34.83
N ASN A 42 45.40 -5.30 -35.60
CA ASN A 42 44.79 -4.22 -36.39
C ASN A 42 43.86 -4.77 -37.46
N GLU A 43 44.25 -5.86 -38.11
CA GLU A 43 43.45 -6.56 -39.12
C GLU A 43 42.37 -7.48 -38.51
N GLY A 44 42.23 -7.51 -37.18
CA GLY A 44 41.20 -8.27 -36.48
C GLY A 44 41.48 -9.78 -36.33
N ARG A 45 42.64 -10.26 -36.80
CA ARG A 45 43.15 -11.64 -36.62
C ARG A 45 43.70 -11.87 -35.19
N ASN A 46 42.85 -11.66 -34.20
CA ASN A 46 43.24 -11.68 -32.79
C ASN A 46 43.72 -13.05 -32.27
N TYR A 47 43.18 -14.15 -32.80
CA TYR A 47 43.64 -15.50 -32.42
C TYR A 47 45.03 -15.81 -32.99
N GLU A 48 45.32 -15.33 -34.20
CA GLU A 48 46.66 -15.42 -34.80
C GLU A 48 47.66 -14.61 -33.98
N ALA A 49 47.32 -13.37 -33.62
CA ALA A 49 48.15 -12.54 -32.76
C ALA A 49 48.48 -13.24 -31.43
N LEU A 50 47.49 -13.90 -30.79
CA LEU A 50 47.72 -14.68 -29.56
C LEU A 50 48.64 -15.89 -29.78
N ARG A 51 48.54 -16.56 -30.93
CA ARG A 51 49.42 -17.67 -31.30
C ARG A 51 50.86 -17.17 -31.47
N LEU A 52 51.08 -16.10 -32.23
CA LEU A 52 52.39 -15.48 -32.42
C LEU A 52 53.02 -15.07 -31.07
N LEU A 53 52.23 -14.48 -30.17
CA LEU A 53 52.67 -14.08 -28.82
C LEU A 53 52.89 -15.26 -27.86
N SER A 54 52.40 -16.47 -28.17
CA SER A 54 52.63 -17.67 -27.34
C SER A 54 53.90 -18.43 -27.68
N GLN A 55 54.44 -18.26 -28.88
CA GLN A 55 55.55 -19.06 -29.40
C GLN A 55 56.93 -18.60 -28.92
N ARG A 56 57.03 -17.44 -28.24
CA ARG A 56 58.33 -16.87 -27.82
C ARG A 56 58.28 -16.26 -26.43
N ARG A 57 59.42 -16.30 -25.73
CA ARG A 57 59.66 -15.51 -24.51
C ARG A 57 60.21 -14.13 -24.90
N PRO A 58 59.50 -13.02 -24.63
CA PRO A 58 60.00 -11.67 -24.91
C PRO A 58 61.21 -11.35 -24.02
N SER A 59 62.16 -10.57 -24.54
CA SER A 59 63.25 -10.02 -23.73
C SER A 59 62.73 -9.00 -22.72
N GLU A 60 63.53 -8.66 -21.71
CA GLU A 60 63.12 -7.69 -20.67
C GLU A 60 62.70 -6.33 -21.24
N LYS A 61 63.40 -5.86 -22.28
CA LYS A 61 63.08 -4.61 -22.99
C LYS A 61 61.76 -4.68 -23.76
N GLU A 62 61.37 -5.86 -24.23
CA GLU A 62 60.15 -6.09 -25.01
C GLU A 62 58.93 -6.41 -24.15
N LEU A 63 59.12 -6.78 -22.87
CA LEU A 63 58.05 -7.20 -21.96
C LEU A 63 56.85 -6.25 -21.91
N PRO A 64 57.02 -4.92 -21.80
CA PRO A 64 55.88 -4.02 -21.72
C PRO A 64 55.01 -4.05 -22.99
N ARG A 65 55.64 -4.07 -24.16
CA ARG A 65 54.94 -4.12 -25.46
C ARG A 65 54.28 -5.47 -25.67
N TYR A 66 54.96 -6.56 -25.30
CA TYR A 66 54.39 -7.89 -25.29
C TYR A 66 53.11 -7.96 -24.45
N TYR A 67 53.16 -7.44 -23.22
CA TYR A 67 52.01 -7.41 -22.34
C TYR A 67 50.86 -6.56 -22.89
N TYR A 68 51.17 -5.42 -23.50
CA TYR A 68 50.16 -4.58 -24.15
C TYR A 68 49.47 -5.34 -25.27
N LEU A 69 50.20 -5.84 -26.28
CA LEU A 69 49.63 -6.56 -27.43
C LEU A 69 48.84 -7.79 -27.00
N LYS A 70 49.36 -8.55 -26.03
CA LYS A 70 48.66 -9.72 -25.48
C LYS A 70 47.38 -9.30 -24.76
N GLY A 71 47.42 -8.22 -24.00
CA GLY A 71 46.27 -7.61 -23.36
C GLY A 71 45.19 -7.20 -24.37
N SER A 72 45.58 -6.47 -25.42
CA SER A 72 44.69 -6.00 -26.49
C SER A 72 44.03 -7.17 -27.24
N ALA A 73 44.81 -8.19 -27.63
CA ALA A 73 44.28 -9.38 -28.31
C ALA A 73 43.36 -10.21 -27.42
N LEU A 74 43.68 -10.36 -26.13
CA LEU A 74 42.80 -11.00 -25.15
C LEU A 74 41.50 -10.21 -24.95
N GLY A 75 41.56 -8.87 -24.98
CA GLY A 75 40.41 -8.00 -24.87
C GLY A 75 39.45 -8.18 -26.06
N ARG A 76 40.00 -8.19 -27.28
CA ARG A 76 39.22 -8.41 -28.52
C ARG A 76 38.63 -9.81 -28.64
N THR A 77 39.24 -10.81 -27.99
CA THR A 77 38.69 -12.17 -27.87
C THR A 77 37.78 -12.36 -26.64
N LYS A 78 37.33 -11.26 -26.03
CA LYS A 78 36.41 -11.22 -24.86
C LYS A 78 36.95 -11.90 -23.60
N ARG A 79 38.26 -12.14 -23.50
CA ARG A 79 38.92 -12.70 -22.31
C ARG A 79 39.31 -11.58 -21.34
N TYR A 80 38.30 -10.81 -20.91
CA TYR A 80 38.45 -9.50 -20.26
C TYR A 80 39.31 -9.52 -19.00
N HIS A 81 39.11 -10.48 -18.09
CA HIS A 81 39.90 -10.58 -16.85
C HIS A 81 41.40 -10.74 -17.12
N LYS A 82 41.76 -11.61 -18.08
CA LYS A 82 43.16 -11.80 -18.48
C LYS A 82 43.70 -10.55 -19.18
N ALA A 83 42.91 -9.94 -20.06
CA ALA A 83 43.27 -8.71 -20.76
C ALA A 83 43.64 -7.59 -19.78
N ILE A 84 42.80 -7.34 -18.77
CA ILE A 84 43.03 -6.34 -17.72
C ILE A 84 44.35 -6.60 -16.99
N GLY A 85 44.62 -7.85 -16.61
CA GLY A 85 45.86 -8.22 -15.93
C GLY A 85 47.11 -7.95 -16.78
N TYR A 86 47.06 -8.29 -18.08
CA TYR A 86 48.16 -8.03 -19.00
C TYR A 86 48.34 -6.54 -19.30
N LEU A 87 47.26 -5.78 -19.48
CA LEU A 87 47.33 -4.32 -19.67
C LEU A 87 47.86 -3.61 -18.42
N ASN A 88 47.51 -4.09 -17.21
CA ASN A 88 48.11 -3.58 -15.98
C ASN A 88 49.62 -3.87 -15.92
N ARG A 89 50.05 -5.08 -16.30
CA ARG A 89 51.48 -5.41 -16.39
C ARG A 89 52.20 -4.51 -17.39
N ALA A 90 51.61 -4.27 -18.56
CA ALA A 90 52.16 -3.33 -19.53
C ALA A 90 52.33 -1.92 -18.96
N TYR A 91 51.33 -1.43 -18.22
CA TYR A 91 51.37 -0.11 -17.59
C TYR A 91 52.46 0.03 -16.50
N ILE A 92 52.67 -1.00 -15.67
CA ILE A 92 53.67 -0.93 -14.59
C ILE A 92 55.10 -1.18 -15.07
N THR A 93 55.31 -1.96 -16.14
CA THR A 93 56.65 -2.28 -16.64
C THR A 93 57.14 -1.32 -17.72
N ALA A 94 56.25 -0.60 -18.40
CA ALA A 94 56.62 0.38 -19.41
C ALA A 94 57.33 1.59 -18.79
N LYS A 95 58.51 1.94 -19.31
CA LYS A 95 59.18 3.23 -19.06
C LYS A 95 58.70 4.31 -20.05
N ASP A 96 58.27 3.88 -21.24
CA ASP A 96 57.76 4.75 -22.29
C ASP A 96 56.39 5.33 -21.91
N LYS A 97 56.25 6.66 -21.97
CA LYS A 97 55.03 7.38 -21.60
C LYS A 97 53.87 7.00 -22.51
N THR A 98 54.10 6.93 -23.81
CA THR A 98 53.07 6.63 -24.82
C THR A 98 52.47 5.25 -24.60
N LEU A 99 53.29 4.23 -24.33
CA LEU A 99 52.82 2.88 -24.05
C LEU A 99 52.05 2.81 -22.73
N ARG A 100 52.47 3.54 -21.69
CA ARG A 100 51.71 3.63 -20.42
C ARG A 100 50.35 4.27 -20.63
N GLU A 101 50.28 5.33 -21.43
CA GLU A 101 49.02 5.98 -21.81
C GLU A 101 48.08 4.98 -22.49
N HIS A 102 48.54 4.32 -23.56
CA HIS A 102 47.73 3.37 -24.32
C HIS A 102 47.29 2.16 -23.47
N ALA A 103 48.19 1.61 -22.65
CA ALA A 103 47.86 0.50 -21.77
C ALA A 103 46.81 0.89 -20.72
N LEU A 104 46.90 2.08 -20.12
CA LEU A 104 45.93 2.56 -19.15
C LEU A 104 44.56 2.80 -19.80
N PHE A 105 44.57 3.48 -20.96
CA PHE A 105 43.37 3.77 -21.74
C PHE A 105 42.65 2.50 -22.16
N GLU A 106 43.35 1.55 -22.80
CA GLU A 106 42.77 0.29 -23.21
C GLU A 106 42.25 -0.53 -22.02
N ARG A 107 42.95 -0.50 -20.88
CA ARG A 107 42.46 -1.17 -19.67
C ARG A 107 41.11 -0.59 -19.24
N GLY A 108 40.95 0.74 -19.30
CA GLY A 108 39.68 1.42 -19.02
C GLY A 108 38.58 1.00 -19.99
N VAL A 109 38.90 0.93 -21.28
CA VAL A 109 38.00 0.43 -22.33
C VAL A 109 37.54 -0.99 -22.04
N ILE A 110 38.48 -1.89 -21.67
CA ILE A 110 38.14 -3.27 -21.33
C ILE A 110 37.25 -3.34 -20.10
N TYR A 111 37.50 -2.57 -19.04
CA TYR A 111 36.57 -2.48 -17.90
C TYR A 111 35.16 -2.04 -18.33
N LEU A 112 35.07 -1.04 -19.22
CA LEU A 112 33.78 -0.52 -19.67
C LEU A 112 32.97 -1.56 -20.46
N VAL A 113 33.57 -2.22 -21.46
CA VAL A 113 32.87 -3.21 -22.30
C VAL A 113 32.55 -4.51 -21.57
N SER A 114 33.26 -4.80 -20.47
CA SER A 114 33.03 -5.98 -19.64
C SER A 114 32.02 -5.74 -18.51
N GLY A 115 31.49 -4.51 -18.39
CA GLY A 115 30.44 -4.16 -17.41
C GLY A 115 30.95 -3.70 -16.05
N PHE A 116 32.27 -3.63 -15.84
CA PHE A 116 32.90 -3.11 -14.62
C PHE A 116 32.92 -1.58 -14.64
N HIS A 117 31.73 -0.97 -14.55
CA HIS A 117 31.55 0.46 -14.78
C HIS A 117 32.21 1.36 -13.72
N TYR A 118 32.28 0.91 -12.46
CA TYR A 118 32.95 1.66 -11.38
C TYR A 118 34.48 1.68 -11.57
N GLU A 119 35.05 0.54 -11.95
CA GLU A 119 36.47 0.37 -12.26
C GLU A 119 36.84 1.13 -13.54
N ALA A 120 35.97 1.11 -14.56
CA ALA A 120 36.13 1.90 -15.77
C ALA A 120 36.17 3.40 -15.44
N ALA A 121 35.19 3.90 -14.67
CA ALA A 121 35.15 5.30 -14.26
C ALA A 121 36.43 5.69 -13.50
N SER A 122 36.84 4.88 -12.52
CA SER A 122 38.07 5.12 -11.74
C SER A 122 39.33 5.11 -12.61
N ASN A 123 39.42 4.19 -13.57
CA ASN A 123 40.54 4.09 -14.49
C ASN A 123 40.61 5.29 -15.44
N PHE A 124 39.51 5.70 -16.06
CA PHE A 124 39.51 6.88 -16.93
C PHE A 124 39.72 8.18 -16.14
N ARG A 125 39.23 8.29 -14.90
CA ARG A 125 39.57 9.40 -14.02
C ARG A 125 41.07 9.50 -13.77
N LEU A 126 41.71 8.35 -13.51
CA LEU A 126 43.17 8.28 -13.38
C LEU A 126 43.86 8.70 -14.69
N PHE A 127 43.39 8.22 -15.84
CA PHE A 127 43.92 8.59 -17.15
C PHE A 127 43.85 10.10 -17.38
N ILE A 128 42.68 10.71 -17.12
CA ILE A 128 42.44 12.14 -17.28
C ILE A 128 43.40 12.97 -16.41
N ASN A 129 43.68 12.53 -15.19
CA ASN A 129 44.56 13.24 -14.26
C ASN A 129 46.04 13.10 -14.64
N LEU A 130 46.47 11.91 -15.09
CA LEU A 130 47.87 11.64 -15.40
C LEU A 130 48.28 12.10 -16.80
N TYR A 131 47.33 12.12 -17.74
CA TYR A 131 47.61 12.34 -19.16
C TYR A 131 46.65 13.37 -19.80
N PRO A 132 46.55 14.60 -19.25
CA PRO A 132 45.62 15.62 -19.75
C PRO A 132 45.91 16.06 -21.19
N GLU A 133 47.17 16.05 -21.61
CA GLU A 133 47.62 16.42 -22.96
C GLU A 133 47.63 15.26 -23.96
N SER A 134 47.13 14.08 -23.56
CA SER A 134 47.16 12.90 -24.44
C SER A 134 46.22 13.09 -25.63
N PRO A 135 46.61 12.65 -26.85
CA PRO A 135 45.69 12.62 -28.00
C PRO A 135 44.41 11.79 -27.74
N LEU A 136 44.43 10.91 -26.73
CA LEU A 136 43.29 10.09 -26.32
C LEU A 136 42.36 10.80 -25.32
N ILE A 137 42.67 12.01 -24.86
CA ILE A 137 41.93 12.68 -23.78
C ILE A 137 40.44 12.87 -24.10
N GLN A 138 40.11 13.22 -25.35
CA GLN A 138 38.72 13.36 -25.81
C GLN A 138 37.96 12.03 -25.72
N LYS A 139 38.60 10.92 -26.13
CA LYS A 139 38.03 9.58 -25.97
C LYS A 139 37.95 9.17 -24.50
N ALA A 140 38.89 9.60 -23.66
CA ALA A 140 38.87 9.31 -22.23
C ALA A 140 37.72 10.03 -21.53
N TYR A 141 37.46 11.30 -21.87
CA TYR A 141 36.28 12.04 -21.42
C TYR A 141 34.98 11.35 -21.84
N LEU A 142 34.87 10.91 -23.09
CA LEU A 142 33.70 10.20 -23.58
C LEU A 142 33.46 8.89 -22.81
N ASN A 143 34.48 8.04 -22.69
CA ASN A 143 34.36 6.76 -21.99
C ASN A 143 34.14 6.94 -20.47
N TYR A 144 34.74 7.97 -19.86
CA TYR A 144 34.48 8.34 -18.48
C TYR A 144 33.04 8.77 -18.26
N ALA A 145 32.50 9.59 -19.17
CA ALA A 145 31.11 10.03 -19.13
C ALA A 145 30.15 8.85 -19.28
N GLN A 146 30.44 7.90 -20.18
CA GLN A 146 29.66 6.67 -20.34
C GLN A 146 29.70 5.80 -19.09
N ALA A 147 30.89 5.56 -18.51
CA ALA A 147 31.04 4.82 -17.26
C ALA A 147 30.26 5.49 -16.12
N SER A 148 30.39 6.81 -16.00
CA SER A 148 29.70 7.63 -15.00
C SER A 148 28.17 7.55 -15.16
N LEU A 149 27.66 7.61 -16.40
CA LEU A 149 26.24 7.40 -16.71
C LEU A 149 25.75 6.03 -16.23
N LYS A 150 26.50 4.95 -16.50
CA LYS A 150 26.12 3.59 -16.09
C LYS A 150 26.19 3.36 -14.57
N THR A 151 27.03 4.12 -13.87
CA THR A 151 27.09 4.12 -12.39
C THR A 151 26.06 5.05 -11.72
N GLY A 152 25.27 5.80 -12.49
CA GLY A 152 24.27 6.73 -11.94
C GLY A 152 24.80 8.13 -11.58
N ASN A 153 26.09 8.41 -11.85
CA ASN A 153 26.72 9.70 -11.60
C ASN A 153 26.39 10.71 -12.73
N TYR A 154 25.11 11.05 -12.86
CA TYR A 154 24.57 11.78 -14.02
C TYR A 154 25.13 13.20 -14.19
N VAL A 155 25.34 13.93 -13.09
CA VAL A 155 25.85 15.31 -13.12
C VAL A 155 27.27 15.34 -13.69
N GLU A 156 28.11 14.45 -13.18
CA GLU A 156 29.50 14.33 -13.63
C GLU A 156 29.56 13.82 -15.08
N ALA A 157 28.78 12.77 -15.40
CA ALA A 157 28.67 12.27 -16.76
C ALA A 157 28.32 13.38 -17.76
N LEU A 158 27.34 14.23 -17.42
CA LEU A 158 26.93 15.35 -18.26
C LEU A 158 28.04 16.38 -18.44
N ALA A 159 28.79 16.70 -17.38
CA ALA A 159 29.90 17.64 -17.46
C ALA A 159 30.98 17.16 -18.43
N TYR A 160 31.31 15.86 -18.42
CA TYR A 160 32.30 15.29 -19.33
C TYR A 160 31.78 15.07 -20.75
N PHE A 161 30.50 14.74 -20.95
CA PHE A 161 29.90 14.73 -22.29
C PHE A 161 29.85 16.13 -22.94
N ARG A 162 29.93 17.22 -22.17
CA ARG A 162 30.04 18.59 -22.69
C ARG A 162 31.46 18.99 -23.09
N LYS A 163 32.47 18.25 -22.64
CA LYS A 163 33.89 18.49 -22.99
C LYS A 163 34.31 17.85 -24.32
N VAL A 164 33.46 17.00 -24.87
CA VAL A 164 33.69 16.28 -26.14
C VAL A 164 32.80 16.84 -27.24
N SER A 165 33.26 16.75 -28.49
CA SER A 165 32.47 17.10 -29.66
C SER A 165 31.15 16.34 -29.71
N ASP A 166 30.18 16.84 -30.47
CA ASP A 166 28.91 16.16 -30.68
C ASP A 166 29.09 14.92 -31.57
N THR A 167 29.52 13.82 -30.95
CA THR A 167 29.47 12.47 -31.52
C THR A 167 28.12 11.82 -31.19
N PRO A 168 27.69 10.77 -31.92
CA PRO A 168 26.46 10.05 -31.61
C PRO A 168 26.39 9.62 -30.13
N GLU A 169 27.47 9.06 -29.60
CA GLU A 169 27.58 8.60 -28.21
C GLU A 169 27.38 9.74 -27.22
N ALA A 170 27.96 10.91 -27.48
CA ALA A 170 27.82 12.07 -26.62
C ALA A 170 26.40 12.62 -26.66
N VAL A 171 25.79 12.73 -27.85
CA VAL A 171 24.42 13.25 -28.01
C VAL A 171 23.41 12.33 -27.34
N PHE A 172 23.44 11.02 -27.64
CA PHE A 172 22.51 10.06 -27.05
C PHE A 172 22.80 9.81 -25.56
N GLY A 173 24.06 9.87 -25.12
CA GLY A 173 24.42 9.84 -23.71
C GLY A 173 23.84 11.03 -22.92
N LYS A 174 23.94 12.25 -23.47
CA LYS A 174 23.29 13.45 -22.91
C LYS A 174 21.76 13.30 -22.86
N ALA A 175 21.16 12.73 -23.91
CA ALA A 175 19.72 12.47 -23.97
C ALA A 175 19.27 11.46 -22.90
N GLU A 176 20.01 10.35 -22.72
CA GLU A 176 19.75 9.34 -21.68
C GLU A 176 19.86 9.96 -20.28
N ILE A 177 20.87 10.81 -20.04
CA ILE A 177 21.02 11.54 -18.78
C ILE A 177 19.80 12.44 -18.51
N PHE A 178 19.40 13.27 -19.47
CA PHE A 178 18.23 14.14 -19.30
C PHE A 178 16.96 13.33 -19.03
N GLN A 179 16.78 12.20 -19.69
CA GLN A 179 15.65 11.30 -19.42
C GLN A 179 15.71 10.71 -18.02
N ARG A 180 16.89 10.28 -17.53
CA ARG A 180 17.10 9.75 -16.18
C ARG A 180 16.91 10.81 -15.09
N LEU A 181 17.20 12.07 -15.40
CA LEU A 181 16.95 13.23 -14.52
C LEU A 181 15.50 13.74 -14.59
N GLY A 182 14.63 13.13 -15.41
CA GLY A 182 13.24 13.56 -15.57
C GLY A 182 13.05 14.80 -16.46
N LEU A 183 14.11 15.28 -17.12
CA LEU A 183 14.09 16.40 -18.06
C LEU A 183 13.64 15.93 -19.46
N PHE A 184 12.42 15.37 -19.53
CA PHE A 184 11.96 14.64 -20.70
C PHE A 184 11.91 15.48 -21.98
N SER A 185 11.50 16.76 -21.90
CA SER A 185 11.46 17.65 -23.06
C SER A 185 12.85 17.97 -23.62
N ALA A 186 13.86 18.10 -22.75
CA ALA A 186 15.25 18.31 -23.18
C ALA A 186 15.83 17.04 -23.80
N ALA A 187 15.55 15.87 -23.20
CA ALA A 187 15.90 14.58 -23.78
C ALA A 187 15.25 14.37 -25.15
N HIS A 188 13.96 14.71 -25.31
CA HIS A 188 13.26 14.62 -26.59
C HIS A 188 13.97 15.42 -27.68
N LYS A 189 14.37 16.68 -27.40
CA LYS A 189 15.11 17.50 -28.37
C LYS A 189 16.42 16.83 -28.80
N LEU A 190 17.20 16.30 -27.85
CA LEU A 190 18.47 15.63 -28.16
C LEU A 190 18.27 14.33 -28.94
N TYR A 191 17.30 13.49 -28.56
CA TYR A 191 16.99 12.28 -29.32
C TYR A 191 16.52 12.61 -30.74
N ASN A 192 15.59 13.56 -30.88
CA ASN A 192 15.04 13.93 -32.18
C ASN A 192 16.15 14.44 -33.12
N ASN A 193 16.99 15.35 -32.64
CA ASN A 193 18.09 15.89 -33.43
C ASN A 193 19.13 14.80 -33.74
N GLY A 194 19.48 13.98 -32.75
CA GLY A 194 20.42 12.86 -32.93
C GLY A 194 19.93 11.83 -33.94
N LEU A 195 18.62 11.55 -33.99
CA LEU A 195 18.03 10.65 -34.99
C LEU A 195 18.15 11.17 -36.42
N ILE A 196 18.01 12.48 -36.61
CA ILE A 196 18.17 13.13 -37.91
C ILE A 196 19.66 13.11 -38.32
N SER A 197 20.56 13.44 -37.39
CA SER A 197 21.99 13.58 -37.68
C SER A 197 22.75 12.25 -37.80
N TYR A 198 22.30 11.16 -37.15
CA TYR A 198 23.08 9.92 -37.03
C TYR A 198 22.29 8.66 -37.41
N LYS A 199 21.55 8.69 -38.52
CA LYS A 199 20.67 7.60 -38.99
C LYS A 199 21.33 6.20 -38.93
N ASN A 200 22.54 6.05 -39.47
CA ASN A 200 23.26 4.77 -39.54
C ASN A 200 23.71 4.24 -38.17
N TYR A 201 23.90 5.13 -37.18
CA TYR A 201 24.27 4.72 -35.83
C TYR A 201 23.12 3.96 -35.16
N ILE A 202 21.89 4.36 -35.44
CA ILE A 202 20.70 3.78 -34.79
C ILE A 202 20.41 2.35 -35.24
N GLU A 203 20.70 2.02 -36.50
CA GLU A 203 20.54 0.66 -37.03
C GLU A 203 21.35 -0.36 -36.22
N LYS A 204 22.51 0.05 -35.71
CA LYS A 204 23.39 -0.77 -34.86
C LYS A 204 23.04 -0.66 -33.36
N HIS A 205 22.20 0.30 -32.98
CA HIS A 205 21.89 0.65 -31.60
C HIS A 205 20.37 0.83 -31.37
N PRO A 206 19.58 -0.25 -31.50
CA PRO A 206 18.13 -0.20 -31.32
C PRO A 206 17.70 0.23 -29.91
N ASP A 207 18.58 0.14 -28.90
CA ASP A 207 18.33 0.66 -27.55
C ASP A 207 17.99 2.15 -27.55
N ILE A 208 18.57 2.93 -28.47
CA ILE A 208 18.32 4.37 -28.59
C ILE A 208 16.87 4.63 -29.00
N LEU A 209 16.36 3.85 -29.97
CA LEU A 209 14.96 3.90 -30.37
C LEU A 209 14.05 3.54 -29.21
N TYR A 210 14.41 2.53 -28.41
CA TYR A 210 13.66 2.16 -27.22
C TYR A 210 13.61 3.28 -26.19
N TYR A 211 14.75 3.87 -25.84
CA TYR A 211 14.79 4.96 -24.87
C TYR A 211 14.00 6.17 -25.33
N TYR A 212 14.10 6.51 -26.62
CA TYR A 212 13.35 7.62 -27.18
C TYR A 212 11.85 7.31 -27.25
N ALA A 213 11.46 6.10 -27.63
CA ALA A 213 10.05 5.68 -27.62
C ALA A 213 9.46 5.78 -26.20
N GLU A 214 10.19 5.34 -25.17
CA GLU A 214 9.78 5.51 -23.77
C GLU A 214 9.72 6.98 -23.36
N ASN A 215 10.67 7.82 -23.80
CA ASN A 215 10.62 9.26 -23.57
C ASN A 215 9.36 9.89 -24.18
N LEU A 216 9.07 9.58 -25.46
CA LEU A 216 7.88 10.03 -26.18
C LEU A 216 6.58 9.56 -25.50
N ARG A 217 6.54 8.32 -25.03
CA ARG A 217 5.41 7.76 -24.27
C ARG A 217 5.16 8.55 -22.99
N ILE A 218 6.22 8.93 -22.26
CA ILE A 218 6.13 9.70 -21.01
C ILE A 218 5.62 11.11 -21.26
N ILE A 219 6.09 11.79 -22.32
CA ILE A 219 5.62 13.15 -22.66
C ILE A 219 4.27 13.17 -23.37
N GLY A 220 3.64 12.01 -23.58
CA GLY A 220 2.32 11.91 -24.21
C GLY A 220 2.31 11.96 -25.74
N LYS A 221 3.48 11.94 -26.41
CA LYS A 221 3.59 11.84 -27.88
C LYS A 221 3.40 10.39 -28.34
N THR A 222 2.21 9.86 -28.09
CA THR A 222 1.89 8.43 -28.16
C THR A 222 2.02 7.84 -29.56
N GLU A 223 1.58 8.54 -30.62
CA GLU A 223 1.70 8.00 -31.99
C GLU A 223 3.16 7.87 -32.42
N GLN A 224 3.98 8.90 -32.15
CA GLN A 224 5.41 8.84 -32.42
C GLN A 224 6.09 7.72 -31.62
N ALA A 225 5.72 7.55 -30.34
CA ALA A 225 6.21 6.45 -29.52
C ALA A 225 5.86 5.08 -30.13
N LYS A 226 4.62 4.89 -30.58
CA LYS A 226 4.17 3.64 -31.23
C LYS A 226 4.98 3.34 -32.48
N SER A 227 5.17 4.34 -33.37
CA SER A 227 5.98 4.17 -34.58
C SER A 227 7.38 3.65 -34.26
N LEU A 228 8.04 4.21 -33.24
CA LEU A 228 9.36 3.75 -32.83
C LEU A 228 9.35 2.38 -32.16
N PHE A 229 8.33 2.04 -31.37
CA PHE A 229 8.19 0.70 -30.83
C PHE A 229 7.99 -0.35 -31.93
N TYR A 230 7.28 -0.04 -33.02
CA TYR A 230 7.13 -0.96 -34.14
C TYR A 230 8.45 -1.25 -34.85
N LEU A 231 9.37 -0.27 -34.94
CA LEU A 231 10.71 -0.49 -35.49
C LEU A 231 11.56 -1.46 -34.65
N LEU A 232 11.16 -1.75 -33.41
CA LEU A 232 11.87 -2.67 -32.53
C LEU A 232 11.39 -4.11 -32.62
N MET A 233 10.35 -4.40 -33.42
CA MET A 233 9.71 -5.72 -33.48
C MET A 233 10.65 -6.82 -33.99
N ASP A 234 11.61 -6.48 -34.84
CA ASP A 234 12.59 -7.43 -35.40
C ASP A 234 13.91 -7.45 -34.61
N THR A 235 13.94 -6.80 -33.44
CA THR A 235 15.13 -6.69 -32.60
C THR A 235 14.99 -7.51 -31.32
N TYR A 236 16.10 -7.67 -30.60
CA TYR A 236 16.10 -8.28 -29.26
C TYR A 236 15.29 -7.50 -28.20
N LEU A 237 14.79 -6.31 -28.55
CA LEU A 237 13.97 -5.46 -27.68
C LEU A 237 12.46 -5.62 -27.95
N ARG A 238 12.05 -6.55 -28.83
CA ARG A 238 10.65 -6.79 -29.21
C ARG A 238 9.69 -6.90 -28.01
N GLU A 239 10.02 -7.69 -27.00
CA GLU A 239 9.14 -7.88 -25.84
C GLU A 239 9.04 -6.61 -24.97
N ARG A 240 10.10 -5.80 -24.94
CA ARG A 240 10.07 -4.48 -24.29
C ARG A 240 9.21 -3.49 -25.05
N ALA A 241 9.27 -3.54 -26.37
CA ALA A 241 8.41 -2.74 -27.23
C ALA A 241 6.94 -3.14 -27.06
N TYR A 242 6.63 -4.44 -26.95
CA TYR A 242 5.28 -4.89 -26.60
C TYR A 242 4.82 -4.36 -25.23
N LEU A 243 5.70 -4.34 -24.22
CA LEU A 243 5.35 -3.74 -22.93
C LEU A 243 5.03 -2.24 -23.08
N GLY A 244 5.85 -1.49 -23.82
CA GLY A 244 5.62 -0.06 -24.10
C GLY A 244 4.31 0.20 -24.84
N LEU A 245 4.02 -0.56 -25.90
CA LEU A 245 2.76 -0.51 -26.65
C LEU A 245 1.56 -0.83 -25.77
N GLY A 246 1.64 -1.89 -24.97
CA GLY A 246 0.57 -2.26 -24.04
C GLY A 246 0.26 -1.18 -23.01
N LEU A 247 1.29 -0.48 -22.52
CA LEU A 247 1.13 0.67 -21.63
C LEU A 247 0.49 1.87 -22.34
N ILE A 248 0.81 2.12 -23.60
CA ILE A 248 0.16 3.17 -24.41
C ILE A 248 -1.33 2.88 -24.55
N GLU A 249 -1.69 1.66 -24.98
CA GLU A 249 -3.10 1.33 -25.19
C GLU A 249 -3.90 1.31 -23.88
N TYR A 250 -3.28 0.89 -22.77
CA TYR A 250 -3.89 1.01 -21.45
C TYR A 250 -4.23 2.47 -21.11
N THR A 251 -3.32 3.41 -21.37
CA THR A 251 -3.58 4.84 -21.13
C THR A 251 -4.63 5.44 -22.07
N ARG A 252 -4.83 4.86 -23.25
CA ARG A 252 -5.86 5.25 -24.22
C ARG A 252 -7.22 4.63 -23.95
N ASN A 253 -7.33 3.83 -22.89
CA ASN A 253 -8.52 3.05 -22.56
C ASN A 253 -8.87 1.96 -23.60
N ASP A 254 -7.98 1.62 -24.52
CA ASP A 254 -8.14 0.46 -25.41
C ASP A 254 -7.63 -0.80 -24.69
N MET A 255 -8.50 -1.36 -23.85
CA MET A 255 -8.17 -2.51 -23.02
C MET A 255 -7.88 -3.77 -23.85
N LYS A 256 -8.50 -3.92 -25.03
CA LYS A 256 -8.33 -5.09 -25.89
C LYS A 256 -6.92 -5.13 -26.48
N SER A 257 -6.47 -4.01 -27.05
CA SER A 257 -5.12 -3.91 -27.59
C SER A 257 -4.06 -3.95 -26.47
N ALA A 258 -4.35 -3.31 -25.33
CA ALA A 258 -3.48 -3.36 -24.16
C ALA A 258 -3.27 -4.80 -23.67
N GLU A 259 -4.35 -5.58 -23.54
CA GLU A 259 -4.28 -6.99 -23.14
C GLU A 259 -3.43 -7.80 -24.12
N MET A 260 -3.66 -7.64 -25.43
CA MET A 260 -2.93 -8.35 -26.47
C MET A 260 -1.41 -8.09 -26.37
N TYR A 261 -0.99 -6.83 -26.31
CA TYR A 261 0.43 -6.48 -26.24
C TYR A 261 1.08 -6.91 -24.91
N LEU A 262 0.40 -6.72 -23.79
CA LEU A 262 0.92 -7.12 -22.48
C LEU A 262 1.03 -8.65 -22.34
N LYS A 263 0.12 -9.40 -22.96
CA LYS A 263 0.22 -10.86 -23.05
C LYS A 263 1.50 -11.28 -23.79
N LYS A 264 1.76 -10.71 -24.98
CA LYS A 264 3.01 -10.95 -25.73
C LYS A 264 4.26 -10.56 -24.92
N ALA A 265 4.22 -9.43 -24.22
CA ALA A 265 5.32 -9.02 -23.34
C ALA A 265 5.54 -9.99 -22.16
N SER A 266 4.49 -10.64 -21.66
CA SER A 266 4.57 -11.60 -20.55
C SER A 266 5.25 -12.92 -20.92
N GLU A 267 5.40 -13.20 -22.22
CA GLU A 267 6.11 -14.40 -22.72
C GLU A 267 7.63 -14.20 -22.73
N SER A 268 8.12 -12.98 -22.43
CA SER A 268 9.55 -12.65 -22.46
C SER A 268 10.40 -13.57 -21.58
N PRO A 269 11.59 -14.01 -22.05
CA PRO A 269 12.56 -14.71 -21.21
C PRO A 269 13.19 -13.79 -20.15
N ASP A 270 13.15 -12.47 -20.35
CA ASP A 270 13.59 -11.50 -19.35
C ASP A 270 12.59 -11.45 -18.19
N ARG A 271 13.05 -11.90 -17.01
CA ARG A 271 12.25 -11.94 -15.77
C ARG A 271 11.75 -10.56 -15.35
N VAL A 272 12.48 -9.48 -15.64
CA VAL A 272 12.05 -8.12 -15.31
C VAL A 272 10.84 -7.73 -16.16
N ILE A 273 10.94 -7.95 -17.47
CA ILE A 273 9.87 -7.65 -18.42
C ILE A 273 8.64 -8.52 -18.14
N ARG A 274 8.83 -9.82 -17.92
CA ARG A 274 7.73 -10.73 -17.60
C ARG A 274 6.94 -10.28 -16.36
N ARG A 275 7.63 -9.92 -15.27
CA ARG A 275 6.96 -9.44 -14.04
C ARG A 275 6.18 -8.14 -14.27
N GLN A 276 6.76 -7.19 -15.00
CA GLN A 276 6.11 -5.92 -15.32
C GLN A 276 4.88 -6.14 -16.22
N ALA A 277 5.01 -6.98 -17.24
CA ALA A 277 3.93 -7.34 -18.14
C ALA A 277 2.78 -8.03 -17.40
N LEU A 278 3.06 -9.03 -16.54
CA LEU A 278 2.03 -9.71 -15.75
C LEU A 278 1.25 -8.76 -14.83
N LEU A 279 1.95 -7.85 -14.13
CA LEU A 279 1.31 -6.86 -13.27
C LEU A 279 0.39 -5.94 -14.07
N ASN A 280 0.88 -5.42 -15.19
CA ASN A 280 0.12 -4.50 -16.02
C ASN A 280 -1.04 -5.20 -16.72
N LEU A 281 -0.86 -6.45 -17.18
CA LEU A 281 -1.92 -7.29 -17.72
C LEU A 281 -3.03 -7.51 -16.69
N GLY A 282 -2.67 -7.83 -15.43
CA GLY A 282 -3.64 -7.93 -14.34
C GLY A 282 -4.42 -6.63 -14.12
N LYS A 283 -3.76 -5.47 -14.17
CA LYS A 283 -4.44 -4.16 -14.07
C LYS A 283 -5.35 -3.87 -15.26
N THR A 284 -4.93 -4.18 -16.48
CA THR A 284 -5.73 -4.05 -17.69
C THR A 284 -6.99 -4.88 -17.61
N LEU A 285 -6.89 -6.13 -17.17
CA LEU A 285 -8.04 -7.02 -17.01
C LEU A 285 -8.99 -6.55 -15.90
N ILE A 286 -8.49 -5.95 -14.82
CA ILE A 286 -9.35 -5.32 -13.80
C ILE A 286 -10.12 -4.13 -14.40
N ALA A 287 -9.44 -3.29 -15.18
CA ALA A 287 -10.05 -2.12 -15.82
C ALA A 287 -11.08 -2.51 -16.91
N ALA A 288 -10.89 -3.67 -17.55
CA ALA A 288 -11.84 -4.28 -18.49
C ALA A 288 -12.96 -5.10 -17.81
N ASP A 289 -13.06 -5.05 -16.48
CA ASP A 289 -13.99 -5.85 -15.65
C ASP A 289 -13.85 -7.39 -15.78
N HIS A 290 -12.75 -7.87 -16.39
CA HIS A 290 -12.39 -9.28 -16.48
C HIS A 290 -11.63 -9.77 -15.23
N LYS A 291 -12.20 -9.51 -14.04
CA LYS A 291 -11.58 -9.77 -12.73
C LYS A 291 -11.13 -11.23 -12.49
N PRO A 292 -11.84 -12.29 -12.94
CA PRO A 292 -11.38 -13.68 -12.76
C PRO A 292 -10.03 -13.95 -13.43
N ARG A 293 -9.86 -13.54 -14.69
CA ARG A 293 -8.60 -13.68 -15.43
C ARG A 293 -7.49 -12.83 -14.81
N ALA A 294 -7.82 -11.63 -14.33
CA ALA A 294 -6.85 -10.80 -13.61
C ALA A 294 -6.25 -11.53 -12.39
N ILE A 295 -7.08 -12.22 -11.60
CA ILE A 295 -6.64 -12.98 -10.43
C ILE A 295 -5.64 -14.07 -10.82
N GLU A 296 -5.84 -14.76 -11.93
CA GLU A 296 -4.93 -15.80 -12.41
C GLU A 296 -3.53 -15.24 -12.69
N TYR A 297 -3.44 -14.17 -13.49
CA TYR A 297 -2.14 -13.55 -13.81
C TYR A 297 -1.45 -12.95 -12.58
N LEU A 298 -2.22 -12.32 -11.68
CA LEU A 298 -1.67 -11.77 -10.44
C LEU A 298 -1.19 -12.87 -9.47
N LYS A 299 -1.87 -14.02 -9.41
CA LYS A 299 -1.41 -15.21 -8.67
C LYS A 299 -0.15 -15.81 -9.27
N THR A 300 -0.07 -15.91 -10.60
CA THR A 300 1.15 -16.34 -11.29
C THR A 300 2.32 -15.43 -10.95
N LEU A 301 2.10 -14.10 -10.96
CA LEU A 301 3.11 -13.13 -10.54
C LEU A 301 3.51 -13.28 -9.06
N GLN A 302 2.56 -13.54 -8.16
CA GLN A 302 2.83 -13.80 -6.75
C GLN A 302 3.70 -15.06 -6.57
N ARG A 303 3.29 -16.17 -7.19
CA ARG A 303 3.90 -17.50 -7.05
C ARG A 303 5.30 -17.58 -7.66
N ASP A 304 5.46 -17.09 -8.89
CA ASP A 304 6.69 -17.28 -9.65
C ASP A 304 7.74 -16.22 -9.32
N TYR A 305 7.31 -15.09 -8.75
CA TYR A 305 8.18 -13.94 -8.46
C TYR A 305 7.94 -13.34 -7.07
N PRO A 306 8.02 -14.16 -6.00
CA PRO A 306 7.76 -13.69 -4.64
C PRO A 306 8.73 -12.58 -4.24
N TYR A 307 8.28 -11.71 -3.32
CA TYR A 307 9.07 -10.61 -2.73
C TYR A 307 9.50 -9.48 -3.68
N THR A 308 9.10 -9.52 -4.95
CA THR A 308 9.40 -8.47 -5.94
C THR A 308 8.49 -7.25 -5.76
N PRO A 309 8.91 -6.04 -6.19
CA PRO A 309 8.04 -4.85 -6.15
C PRO A 309 6.72 -5.05 -6.91
N GLU A 310 6.75 -5.77 -8.03
CA GLU A 310 5.58 -6.10 -8.83
C GLU A 310 4.65 -7.08 -8.10
N SER A 311 5.22 -8.13 -7.49
CA SER A 311 4.45 -9.09 -6.68
C SER A 311 3.80 -8.44 -5.46
N LYS A 312 4.47 -7.50 -4.78
CA LYS A 312 3.86 -6.71 -3.69
C LYS A 312 2.66 -5.90 -4.17
N LYS A 313 2.74 -5.29 -5.35
CA LYS A 313 1.59 -4.59 -5.97
C LYS A 313 0.48 -5.57 -6.36
N ALA A 314 0.83 -6.77 -6.83
CA ALA A 314 -0.13 -7.81 -7.18
C ALA A 314 -0.89 -8.31 -5.95
N LEU A 315 -0.22 -8.57 -4.83
CA LEU A 315 -0.84 -8.92 -3.54
C LEU A 315 -1.88 -7.90 -3.10
N LEU A 316 -1.57 -6.61 -3.23
CA LEU A 316 -2.50 -5.53 -2.87
C LEU A 316 -3.75 -5.54 -3.78
N LEU A 317 -3.57 -5.77 -5.09
CA LEU A 317 -4.68 -5.90 -6.04
C LEU A 317 -5.51 -7.15 -5.75
N LEU A 318 -4.87 -8.28 -5.44
CA LEU A 318 -5.54 -9.52 -5.05
C LEU A 318 -6.36 -9.33 -3.78
N ALA A 319 -5.83 -8.66 -2.75
CA ALA A 319 -6.55 -8.33 -1.53
C ALA A 319 -7.82 -7.51 -1.81
N ARG A 320 -7.71 -6.47 -2.64
CA ARG A 320 -8.86 -5.64 -3.08
C ARG A 320 -9.93 -6.45 -3.77
N LEU A 321 -9.54 -7.27 -4.76
CA LEU A 321 -10.46 -8.11 -5.51
C LEU A 321 -11.15 -9.14 -4.61
N MET A 322 -10.45 -9.72 -3.64
CA MET A 322 -11.06 -10.65 -2.68
C MET A 322 -12.02 -9.93 -1.72
N ARG A 323 -11.70 -8.71 -1.28
CA ARG A 323 -12.61 -7.89 -0.46
C ARG A 323 -13.87 -7.53 -1.22
N GLU A 324 -13.76 -7.12 -2.48
CA GLU A 324 -14.92 -6.84 -3.36
C GLU A 324 -15.81 -8.07 -3.53
N LYS A 325 -15.20 -9.25 -3.68
CA LYS A 325 -15.90 -10.55 -3.72
C LYS A 325 -16.45 -11.00 -2.36
N LYS A 326 -16.35 -10.17 -1.31
CA LYS A 326 -16.69 -10.49 0.09
C LYS A 326 -15.95 -11.71 0.66
N ASN A 327 -14.86 -12.14 0.03
CA ASN A 327 -13.99 -13.20 0.52
C ASN A 327 -12.93 -12.61 1.46
N TYR A 328 -13.39 -12.17 2.63
CA TYR A 328 -12.59 -11.37 3.55
C TYR A 328 -11.37 -12.13 4.11
N LEU A 329 -11.49 -13.44 4.35
CA LEU A 329 -10.38 -14.24 4.87
C LEU A 329 -9.27 -14.40 3.84
N GLN A 330 -9.62 -14.58 2.56
CA GLN A 330 -8.61 -14.64 1.51
C GLN A 330 -7.94 -13.27 1.28
N ALA A 331 -8.70 -12.18 1.40
CA ALA A 331 -8.15 -10.82 1.34
C ALA A 331 -7.11 -10.60 2.46
N GLU A 332 -7.42 -11.04 3.68
CA GLU A 332 -6.50 -10.95 4.83
C GLU A 332 -5.22 -11.73 4.59
N LYS A 333 -5.28 -12.96 4.05
CA LYS A 333 -4.09 -13.75 3.73
C LYS A 333 -3.11 -13.00 2.82
N TYR A 334 -3.60 -12.38 1.75
CA TYR A 334 -2.75 -11.59 0.83
C TYR A 334 -2.19 -10.34 1.50
N LEU A 335 -2.98 -9.64 2.33
CA LEU A 335 -2.49 -8.48 3.08
C LEU A 335 -1.40 -8.88 4.07
N ARG A 336 -1.56 -10.03 4.72
CA ARG A 336 -0.62 -10.51 5.73
C ARG A 336 0.80 -10.69 5.17
N GLU A 337 0.92 -11.16 3.92
CA GLU A 337 2.20 -11.22 3.19
C GLU A 337 2.84 -9.83 2.99
N LEU A 338 2.04 -8.77 2.90
CA LEU A 338 2.52 -7.39 2.81
C LEU A 338 2.83 -6.75 4.17
N LEU A 339 2.17 -7.21 5.24
CA LEU A 339 2.27 -6.64 6.58
C LEU A 339 3.49 -7.16 7.35
N PHE A 340 4.00 -8.37 7.07
CA PHE A 340 5.11 -9.01 7.81
C PHE A 340 6.52 -8.39 7.59
N GLY A 341 6.63 -7.09 7.31
CA GLY A 341 7.90 -6.36 7.25
C GLY A 341 8.16 -5.46 8.47
N ARG A 342 9.39 -4.95 8.62
CA ARG A 342 9.76 -4.00 9.71
C ARG A 342 8.83 -2.78 9.79
N LYS A 343 8.29 -2.33 8.64
CA LYS A 343 7.32 -1.24 8.55
C LYS A 343 6.35 -1.53 7.40
N PRO A 344 5.08 -1.87 7.69
CA PRO A 344 4.08 -2.09 6.65
C PRO A 344 3.89 -0.85 5.78
N GLY A 345 3.65 -1.07 4.48
CA GLY A 345 3.36 0.02 3.55
C GLY A 345 2.00 0.68 3.84
N LYS A 346 1.90 2.01 3.64
CA LYS A 346 0.66 2.78 3.84
C LYS A 346 -0.53 2.18 3.08
N ASP A 347 -0.32 1.77 1.83
CA ASP A 347 -1.38 1.20 1.00
C ASP A 347 -1.93 -0.12 1.55
N ALA A 348 -1.07 -0.98 2.10
CA ALA A 348 -1.50 -2.24 2.72
C ALA A 348 -2.28 -2.00 4.01
N LEU A 349 -1.85 -1.04 4.83
CA LEU A 349 -2.58 -0.64 6.04
C LEU A 349 -3.94 -0.01 5.73
N ASN A 350 -4.01 0.84 4.69
CA ASN A 350 -5.27 1.41 4.24
C ASN A 350 -6.23 0.33 3.72
N GLU A 351 -5.72 -0.66 3.00
CA GLU A 351 -6.54 -1.78 2.54
C GLU A 351 -6.99 -2.68 3.70
N LEU A 352 -6.16 -2.89 4.72
CA LEU A 352 -6.54 -3.62 5.93
C LEU A 352 -7.67 -2.92 6.70
N GLU A 353 -7.60 -1.60 6.81
CA GLU A 353 -8.68 -0.78 7.39
C GLU A 353 -9.98 -0.90 6.59
N ALA A 354 -9.91 -0.78 5.26
CA ALA A 354 -11.08 -0.98 4.40
C ALA A 354 -11.66 -2.40 4.53
N LEU A 355 -10.79 -3.41 4.66
CA LEU A 355 -11.19 -4.80 4.88
C LEU A 355 -11.91 -4.99 6.21
N ILE A 356 -11.39 -4.41 7.29
CA ILE A 356 -12.01 -4.47 8.62
C ILE A 356 -13.39 -3.80 8.59
N ASN A 357 -13.48 -2.57 8.09
CA ASN A 357 -14.75 -1.84 8.03
C ASN A 357 -15.79 -2.57 7.17
N ALA A 358 -15.40 -3.13 6.02
CA ALA A 358 -16.29 -3.94 5.19
C ALA A 358 -16.76 -5.22 5.92
N SER A 359 -15.86 -5.88 6.65
CA SER A 359 -16.18 -7.11 7.37
C SER A 359 -17.10 -6.89 8.59
N ILE A 360 -16.97 -5.78 9.31
CA ILE A 360 -17.85 -5.42 10.44
C ILE A 360 -19.31 -5.40 9.99
N ASN A 361 -19.60 -4.80 8.83
CA ASN A 361 -20.96 -4.62 8.33
C ASN A 361 -21.56 -5.86 7.65
N ASN A 362 -20.72 -6.79 7.16
CA ASN A 362 -21.19 -7.88 6.30
C ASN A 362 -20.95 -9.28 6.88
N ASN A 363 -19.93 -9.46 7.73
CA ASN A 363 -19.57 -10.78 8.27
C ASN A 363 -18.76 -10.63 9.58
N ILE A 364 -19.48 -10.57 10.70
CA ILE A 364 -18.89 -10.36 12.02
C ILE A 364 -17.89 -11.46 12.43
N LYS A 365 -18.09 -12.70 11.97
CA LYS A 365 -17.15 -13.81 12.24
C LYS A 365 -15.83 -13.58 11.52
N ALA A 366 -15.88 -13.16 10.25
CA ALA A 366 -14.68 -12.81 9.49
C ALA A 366 -13.97 -11.59 10.09
N PHE A 367 -14.71 -10.55 10.49
CA PHE A 367 -14.16 -9.40 11.19
C PHE A 367 -13.32 -9.82 12.41
N LYS A 368 -13.88 -10.64 13.31
CA LYS A 368 -13.18 -11.08 14.52
C LYS A 368 -11.90 -11.84 14.19
N HIS A 369 -11.94 -12.70 13.17
CA HIS A 369 -10.76 -13.44 12.71
C HIS A 369 -9.66 -12.49 12.20
N ILE A 370 -10.04 -11.53 11.35
CA ILE A 370 -9.11 -10.56 10.75
C ILE A 370 -8.52 -9.65 11.82
N TRP A 371 -9.34 -9.16 12.76
CA TRP A 371 -8.89 -8.32 13.86
C TRP A 371 -7.88 -9.03 14.76
N ASN A 372 -8.13 -10.30 15.09
CA ASN A 372 -7.23 -11.08 15.94
C ASN A 372 -5.87 -11.36 15.27
N ASN A 373 -5.84 -11.54 13.95
CA ASN A 373 -4.62 -11.88 13.23
C ASN A 373 -3.81 -10.65 12.78
N SER A 374 -4.50 -9.58 12.39
CA SER A 374 -3.91 -8.45 11.67
C SER A 374 -4.24 -7.08 12.28
N GLY A 375 -5.15 -6.97 13.25
CA GLY A 375 -5.60 -5.70 13.84
C GLY A 375 -4.51 -4.90 14.57
N GLN A 376 -3.46 -5.57 15.06
CA GLN A 376 -2.29 -4.95 15.70
C GLN A 376 -1.61 -3.89 14.82
N TRP A 377 -1.67 -4.04 13.51
CA TRP A 377 -1.04 -3.10 12.57
C TRP A 377 -1.81 -1.79 12.42
N LEU A 378 -3.07 -1.73 12.88
CA LEU A 378 -3.91 -0.54 12.79
C LEU A 378 -3.82 0.39 14.01
N TYR A 379 -3.07 0.02 15.06
CA TYR A 379 -2.84 0.90 16.22
C TYR A 379 -1.96 2.10 15.84
N ALA A 380 -2.62 3.15 15.36
CA ALA A 380 -2.02 4.44 15.03
C ALA A 380 -3.02 5.57 15.36
N PRO A 381 -2.57 6.74 15.88
CA PRO A 381 -3.45 7.86 16.17
C PRO A 381 -4.26 8.32 14.95
N SER A 382 -3.67 8.24 13.75
CA SER A 382 -4.34 8.61 12.49
C SER A 382 -5.48 7.68 12.07
N ARG A 383 -5.81 6.66 12.86
CA ARG A 383 -6.87 5.66 12.58
C ARG A 383 -7.87 5.58 13.73
N GLU A 384 -7.98 6.63 14.52
CA GLU A 384 -8.80 6.65 15.73
C GLU A 384 -10.28 6.36 15.48
N ASP A 385 -10.86 6.84 14.39
CA ASP A 385 -12.26 6.55 14.01
C ASP A 385 -12.48 5.06 13.72
N THR A 386 -11.58 4.45 12.93
CA THR A 386 -11.65 3.02 12.64
C THR A 386 -11.44 2.20 13.92
N LEU A 387 -10.51 2.59 14.78
CA LEU A 387 -10.30 1.90 16.06
C LEU A 387 -11.51 2.04 16.98
N LEU A 388 -12.20 3.19 16.98
CA LEU A 388 -13.44 3.38 17.73
C LEU A 388 -14.52 2.43 17.22
N ASN A 389 -14.74 2.38 15.89
CA ASN A 389 -15.70 1.47 15.26
C ASN A 389 -15.38 0.00 15.57
N VAL A 390 -14.11 -0.38 15.56
CA VAL A 390 -13.66 -1.71 15.96
C VAL A 390 -14.00 -2.00 17.42
N ALA A 391 -13.73 -1.05 18.33
CA ALA A 391 -14.02 -1.22 19.75
C ALA A 391 -15.52 -1.43 20.00
N GLU A 392 -16.37 -0.66 19.31
CA GLU A 392 -17.83 -0.80 19.37
C GLU A 392 -18.30 -2.14 18.80
N ALA A 393 -17.80 -2.54 17.63
CA ALA A 393 -18.12 -3.83 17.02
C ALA A 393 -17.72 -5.01 17.92
N LEU A 394 -16.56 -4.95 18.56
CA LEU A 394 -16.10 -5.99 19.51
C LEU A 394 -16.92 -5.99 20.81
N ARG A 395 -17.35 -4.82 21.29
CA ARG A 395 -18.25 -4.71 22.47
C ARG A 395 -19.58 -5.42 22.19
N ASN A 396 -20.14 -5.24 20.99
CA ASN A 396 -21.43 -5.80 20.62
C ASN A 396 -21.37 -7.29 20.24
N SER A 397 -20.27 -7.74 19.63
CA SER A 397 -20.12 -9.12 19.12
C SER A 397 -19.24 -10.04 19.99
N GLY A 398 -18.74 -9.51 21.11
CA GLY A 398 -17.80 -10.18 21.99
C GLY A 398 -16.36 -10.17 21.44
N GLY A 399 -15.42 -9.68 22.25
CA GLY A 399 -14.00 -9.58 21.91
C GLY A 399 -13.26 -8.66 22.88
N ASN A 400 -11.96 -8.45 22.66
CA ASN A 400 -11.15 -7.60 23.54
C ASN A 400 -11.25 -6.11 23.17
N PHE A 401 -12.45 -5.53 23.27
CA PHE A 401 -12.68 -4.11 23.04
C PHE A 401 -11.99 -3.22 24.09
N ILE A 402 -11.77 -3.73 25.30
CA ILE A 402 -11.11 -3.01 26.40
C ILE A 402 -9.70 -2.58 25.98
N ARG A 403 -8.94 -3.47 25.33
CA ARG A 403 -7.60 -3.14 24.82
C ARG A 403 -7.64 -1.98 23.82
N VAL A 404 -8.63 -1.97 22.92
CA VAL A 404 -8.78 -0.93 21.90
C VAL A 404 -9.13 0.42 22.54
N TYR A 405 -10.13 0.46 23.42
CA TYR A 405 -10.45 1.68 24.16
C TYR A 405 -9.29 2.18 25.02
N THR A 406 -8.54 1.28 25.67
CA THR A 406 -7.37 1.66 26.49
C THR A 406 -6.31 2.36 25.64
N TYR A 407 -6.05 1.87 24.43
CA TYR A 407 -5.16 2.54 23.49
C TYR A 407 -5.70 3.92 23.10
N LEU A 408 -6.99 4.01 22.75
CA LEU A 408 -7.63 5.27 22.35
C LEU A 408 -7.62 6.31 23.47
N ILE A 409 -7.79 5.90 24.73
CA ILE A 409 -7.69 6.77 25.91
C ILE A 409 -6.29 7.38 26.04
N LYS A 410 -5.24 6.65 25.64
CA LYS A 410 -3.85 7.09 25.75
C LYS A 410 -3.39 7.93 24.56
N HIS A 411 -3.87 7.63 23.35
CA HIS A 411 -3.30 8.14 22.10
C HIS A 411 -4.28 8.88 21.19
N GLY A 412 -5.59 8.82 21.45
CA GLY A 412 -6.61 9.47 20.63
C GLY A 412 -6.76 10.96 20.91
N SER A 413 -7.51 11.63 20.04
CA SER A 413 -7.97 13.01 20.21
C SER A 413 -8.83 13.17 21.48
N LYS A 414 -9.01 14.41 21.93
CA LYS A 414 -9.79 14.72 23.13
C LYS A 414 -11.20 14.12 23.06
N GLU A 415 -11.85 14.18 21.90
CA GLU A 415 -13.18 13.63 21.69
C GLU A 415 -13.19 12.09 21.78
N ILE A 416 -12.29 11.42 21.06
CA ILE A 416 -12.20 9.95 21.06
C ILE A 416 -11.84 9.40 22.43
N ARG A 417 -10.96 10.09 23.17
CA ARG A 417 -10.65 9.76 24.57
C ARG A 417 -11.89 9.84 25.45
N ALA A 418 -12.71 10.88 25.28
CA ALA A 418 -13.93 11.08 26.06
C ALA A 418 -14.95 9.97 25.79
N LYS A 419 -15.19 9.66 24.51
CA LYS A 419 -16.05 8.54 24.07
C LYS A 419 -15.55 7.22 24.66
N SER A 420 -14.26 6.93 24.55
CA SER A 420 -13.66 5.69 25.06
C SER A 420 -13.76 5.52 26.58
N LEU A 421 -13.50 6.59 27.34
CA LEU A 421 -13.65 6.62 28.79
C LEU A 421 -15.11 6.38 29.21
N SER A 422 -16.05 7.07 28.56
CA SER A 422 -17.48 6.93 28.81
C SER A 422 -17.97 5.51 28.54
N GLN A 423 -17.59 4.92 27.40
CA GLN A 423 -17.95 3.55 27.03
C GLN A 423 -17.41 2.52 28.03
N LEU A 424 -16.17 2.67 28.50
CA LEU A 424 -15.64 1.80 29.55
C LEU A 424 -16.34 2.01 30.90
N ALA A 425 -16.72 3.25 31.24
CA ALA A 425 -17.46 3.53 32.47
C ALA A 425 -18.85 2.85 32.46
N ILE A 426 -19.57 2.91 31.33
CA ILE A 426 -20.84 2.21 31.14
C ILE A 426 -20.64 0.68 31.19
N PHE A 427 -19.56 0.15 30.63
CA PHE A 427 -19.27 -1.27 30.70
C PHE A 427 -19.02 -1.75 32.14
N PHE A 428 -18.13 -1.08 32.87
CA PHE A 428 -17.82 -1.46 34.25
C PHE A 428 -18.97 -1.16 35.22
N SER A 429 -19.87 -0.24 34.90
CA SER A 429 -21.05 0.02 35.73
C SER A 429 -22.03 -1.15 35.71
N ARG A 430 -22.18 -1.83 34.57
CA ARG A 430 -22.98 -3.06 34.46
C ARG A 430 -22.40 -4.22 35.26
N LEU A 431 -21.09 -4.21 35.50
CA LEU A 431 -20.39 -5.17 36.36
C LEU A 431 -20.38 -4.75 37.84
N SER A 432 -21.00 -3.61 38.19
CA SER A 432 -20.99 -3.03 39.54
C SER A 432 -19.58 -2.76 40.10
N ASP A 433 -18.56 -2.55 39.24
CA ASP A 433 -17.20 -2.20 39.65
C ASP A 433 -17.07 -0.69 39.92
N VAL A 434 -17.57 -0.27 41.08
CA VAL A 434 -17.63 1.15 41.47
C VAL A 434 -16.25 1.82 41.43
N LYS A 435 -15.20 1.13 41.89
CA LYS A 435 -13.84 1.68 41.96
C LYS A 435 -13.29 2.00 40.58
N ARG A 436 -13.49 1.13 39.58
CA ARG A 436 -13.05 1.42 38.20
C ARG A 436 -13.88 2.53 37.56
N VAL A 437 -15.20 2.51 37.74
CA VAL A 437 -16.08 3.56 37.21
C VAL A 437 -15.68 4.92 37.75
N GLU A 438 -15.40 5.02 39.06
CA GLU A 438 -14.95 6.26 39.68
C GLU A 438 -13.64 6.78 39.08
N LYS A 439 -12.63 5.91 38.91
CA LYS A 439 -11.36 6.29 38.26
C LYS A 439 -11.54 6.78 36.82
N LEU A 440 -12.43 6.14 36.06
CA LEU A 440 -12.73 6.52 34.68
C LEU A 440 -13.45 7.87 34.62
N VAL A 441 -14.43 8.11 35.51
CA VAL A 441 -15.13 9.40 35.63
C VAL A 441 -14.14 10.51 36.01
N THR A 442 -13.27 10.31 37.01
CA THR A 442 -12.26 11.32 37.38
C THR A 442 -11.32 11.65 36.21
N SER A 443 -10.93 10.64 35.43
CA SER A 443 -10.10 10.86 34.22
C SER A 443 -10.85 11.66 33.16
N LEU A 444 -12.16 11.40 33.01
CA LEU A 444 -13.03 12.12 32.09
C LEU A 444 -13.28 13.56 32.54
N GLU A 445 -13.39 13.81 33.84
CA GLU A 445 -13.52 15.16 34.42
C GLU A 445 -12.27 16.00 34.18
N LYS A 446 -11.09 15.41 34.38
CA LYS A 446 -9.80 16.07 34.08
C LYS A 446 -9.66 16.44 32.60
N LEU A 447 -10.23 15.63 31.71
CA LEU A 447 -10.22 15.90 30.27
C LEU A 447 -11.13 17.10 29.89
N ASN A 448 -12.15 17.36 30.72
CA ASN A 448 -13.20 18.36 30.50
C ASN A 448 -13.72 18.37 29.06
N PRO A 449 -14.30 17.25 28.57
CA PRO A 449 -14.60 17.06 27.16
C PRO A 449 -15.74 17.93 26.62
N GLY A 450 -16.55 18.55 27.48
CA GLY A 450 -17.87 19.04 27.08
C GLY A 450 -18.78 17.87 26.68
N GLY A 451 -20.08 18.13 26.47
CA GLY A 451 -20.99 17.13 25.90
C GLY A 451 -21.54 16.07 26.87
N ASP A 452 -22.17 15.07 26.28
CA ASP A 452 -23.02 14.10 26.99
C ASP A 452 -22.22 12.96 27.62
N GLU A 453 -20.99 12.70 27.18
CA GLU A 453 -20.12 11.62 27.63
C GLU A 453 -19.87 11.69 29.14
N ILE A 454 -19.55 12.89 29.65
CA ILE A 454 -19.32 13.10 31.08
C ILE A 454 -20.61 13.00 31.89
N LEU A 455 -21.74 13.49 31.34
CA LEU A 455 -23.04 13.40 32.00
C LEU A 455 -23.46 11.94 32.17
N ARG A 456 -23.30 11.11 31.13
CA ARG A 456 -23.56 9.67 31.17
C ARG A 456 -22.74 8.94 32.22
N ALA A 457 -21.43 9.15 32.20
CA ALA A 457 -20.52 8.47 33.11
C ALA A 457 -20.81 8.86 34.58
N ARG A 458 -21.10 10.14 34.84
CA ARG A 458 -21.52 10.64 36.16
C ARG A 458 -22.86 10.05 36.59
N ALA A 459 -23.84 9.98 35.69
CA ALA A 459 -25.14 9.41 35.99
C ALA A 459 -25.01 7.95 36.47
N TRP A 460 -24.22 7.15 35.77
CA TRP A 460 -23.92 5.77 36.18
C TRP A 460 -23.20 5.69 37.53
N LEU A 461 -22.21 6.54 37.77
CA LEU A 461 -21.50 6.56 39.06
C LEU A 461 -22.43 6.94 40.22
N TYR A 462 -23.29 7.95 40.04
CA TYR A 462 -24.27 8.35 41.05
C TYR A 462 -25.28 7.25 41.32
N TYR A 463 -25.77 6.58 40.28
CA TYR A 463 -26.65 5.42 40.43
C TYR A 463 -26.00 4.32 41.27
N LEU A 464 -24.75 3.95 40.97
CA LEU A 464 -24.01 2.94 41.73
C LEU A 464 -23.74 3.34 43.18
N LYS A 465 -23.61 4.64 43.46
CA LYS A 465 -23.48 5.18 44.82
C LYS A 465 -24.82 5.37 45.54
N GLY A 466 -25.94 4.91 44.97
CA GLY A 466 -27.28 5.07 45.53
C GLY A 466 -27.86 6.49 45.44
N LYS A 467 -27.16 7.44 44.80
CA LYS A 467 -27.56 8.85 44.69
C LYS A 467 -28.51 9.06 43.50
N LYS A 468 -29.71 8.45 43.55
CA LYS A 468 -30.69 8.46 42.43
C LYS A 468 -31.05 9.87 41.95
N ASN A 469 -31.23 10.85 42.83
CA ASN A 469 -31.58 12.24 42.45
C ASN A 469 -30.48 12.91 41.60
N HIS A 470 -29.21 12.67 41.96
CA HIS A 470 -28.07 13.22 41.24
C HIS A 470 -27.93 12.55 39.87
N ALA A 471 -28.11 11.22 39.81
CA ALA A 471 -28.12 10.48 38.56
C ALA A 471 -29.21 10.98 37.61
N TYR A 472 -30.43 11.16 38.13
CA TYR A 472 -31.57 11.71 37.38
C TYR A 472 -31.26 13.10 36.81
N SER A 473 -30.74 14.01 37.64
CA SER A 473 -30.36 15.36 37.21
C SER A 473 -29.35 15.34 36.05
N MET A 474 -28.33 14.47 36.11
CA MET A 474 -27.35 14.36 35.02
C MET A 474 -27.99 13.87 33.72
N LEU A 475 -28.85 12.86 33.78
CA LEU A 475 -29.51 12.30 32.59
C LEU A 475 -30.41 13.31 31.89
N THR A 476 -31.14 14.13 32.64
CA THR A 476 -32.05 15.13 32.06
C THR A 476 -31.34 16.27 31.33
N ARG A 477 -30.01 16.38 31.46
CA ARG A 477 -29.16 17.37 30.78
C ARG A 477 -28.52 16.83 29.52
N ILE A 478 -28.68 15.54 29.22
CA ILE A 478 -28.15 14.91 28.01
C ILE A 478 -28.89 15.48 26.79
N SER A 479 -28.14 15.95 25.81
CA SER A 479 -28.67 16.55 24.59
C SER A 479 -29.07 15.50 23.55
N HIS A 480 -28.26 14.46 23.39
CA HIS A 480 -28.42 13.40 22.38
C HIS A 480 -28.55 12.04 23.06
N PRO A 481 -29.71 11.69 23.64
CA PRO A 481 -29.87 10.47 24.42
C PRO A 481 -29.67 9.20 23.57
N VAL A 482 -29.20 8.12 24.22
CA VAL A 482 -29.14 6.77 23.65
C VAL A 482 -29.95 5.79 24.50
N ASN A 483 -30.21 4.58 24.01
CA ASN A 483 -31.06 3.59 24.71
C ASN A 483 -30.54 3.27 26.13
N ASP A 484 -29.22 3.19 26.32
CA ASP A 484 -28.59 2.98 27.64
C ASP A 484 -28.96 4.09 28.64
N ASP A 485 -29.16 5.33 28.19
CA ASP A 485 -29.54 6.47 29.03
C ASP A 485 -30.99 6.36 29.49
N ILE A 486 -31.87 5.87 28.61
CA ILE A 486 -33.30 5.67 28.88
C ILE A 486 -33.49 4.55 29.91
N ASP A 487 -32.74 3.45 29.73
CA ASP A 487 -32.72 2.36 30.69
C ASP A 487 -32.28 2.83 32.07
N LEU A 488 -31.21 3.63 32.14
CA LEU A 488 -30.76 4.18 33.40
C LEU A 488 -31.78 5.16 33.98
N LEU A 489 -32.39 6.02 33.15
CA LEU A 489 -33.42 6.97 33.58
C LEU A 489 -34.57 6.24 34.28
N TRP A 490 -35.03 5.13 33.71
CA TRP A 490 -36.08 4.30 34.32
C TRP A 490 -35.67 3.73 35.68
N ARG A 491 -34.41 3.28 35.82
CA ARG A 491 -33.86 2.75 37.08
C ARG A 491 -33.76 3.83 38.18
N VAL A 492 -33.58 5.09 37.80
CA VAL A 492 -33.47 6.22 38.74
C VAL A 492 -34.76 7.04 38.87
N LYS A 493 -35.91 6.51 38.43
CA LYS A 493 -37.21 7.22 38.46
C LYS A 493 -37.60 7.82 39.81
N GLU A 494 -37.24 7.16 40.90
CA GLU A 494 -37.48 7.64 42.27
C GLU A 494 -36.72 8.93 42.59
N GLY A 495 -35.64 9.21 41.86
CA GLY A 495 -34.88 10.45 42.03
C GLY A 495 -35.44 11.65 41.28
N ALA A 496 -36.55 11.49 40.56
CA ALA A 496 -37.23 12.58 39.90
C ALA A 496 -38.00 13.46 40.90
N PRO A 497 -38.06 14.79 40.72
CA PRO A 497 -38.82 15.69 41.60
C PRO A 497 -40.32 15.38 41.64
N SER A 498 -40.87 14.85 40.54
CA SER A 498 -42.25 14.39 40.46
C SER A 498 -42.42 13.33 39.38
N VAL A 499 -43.45 12.49 39.53
CA VAL A 499 -43.81 11.46 38.55
C VAL A 499 -44.17 12.09 37.20
N LYS A 500 -44.88 13.21 37.20
CA LYS A 500 -45.22 13.96 35.98
C LYS A 500 -43.96 14.48 35.27
N GLY A 501 -43.00 15.01 36.02
CA GLY A 501 -41.70 15.45 35.50
C GLY A 501 -40.89 14.30 34.91
N PHE A 502 -40.82 13.17 35.62
CA PHE A 502 -40.24 11.92 35.13
C PHE A 502 -40.82 11.51 33.78
N LEU A 503 -42.14 11.38 33.70
CA LEU A 503 -42.82 10.93 32.48
C LEU A 503 -42.66 11.92 31.32
N LYS A 504 -42.51 13.22 31.58
CA LYS A 504 -42.20 14.21 30.53
C LYS A 504 -40.80 13.94 29.94
N ASN A 505 -39.79 13.79 30.79
CA ASN A 505 -38.41 13.57 30.35
C ASN A 505 -38.24 12.19 29.69
N TYR A 506 -38.83 11.14 30.27
CA TYR A 506 -38.84 9.80 29.68
C TYR A 506 -39.44 9.81 28.27
N ARG A 507 -40.61 10.43 28.08
CA ARG A 507 -41.23 10.58 26.76
C ARG A 507 -40.37 11.36 25.77
N SER A 508 -39.70 12.41 26.24
CA SER A 508 -38.81 13.21 25.39
C SER A 508 -37.62 12.39 24.91
N MET A 509 -36.96 11.65 25.81
CA MET A 509 -35.81 10.82 25.47
C MET A 509 -36.20 9.64 24.57
N SER A 510 -37.30 8.94 24.88
CA SER A 510 -37.84 7.86 24.05
C SER A 510 -38.17 8.32 22.63
N ARG A 511 -38.73 9.53 22.45
CA ARG A 511 -38.95 10.12 21.13
C ARG A 511 -37.65 10.39 20.37
N ALA A 512 -36.63 10.88 21.08
CA ALA A 512 -35.34 11.20 20.48
C ALA A 512 -34.56 9.95 20.03
N THR A 513 -34.70 8.83 20.74
CA THR A 513 -34.04 7.56 20.37
C THR A 513 -34.89 6.66 19.48
N GLY A 514 -36.20 6.90 19.38
CA GLY A 514 -37.14 5.98 18.77
C GLY A 514 -37.47 4.75 19.64
N ASP A 515 -37.05 4.72 20.91
CA ASP A 515 -37.35 3.63 21.84
C ASP A 515 -38.84 3.67 22.25
N PRO A 516 -39.62 2.57 22.05
CA PRO A 516 -41.03 2.55 22.40
C PRO A 516 -41.28 2.78 23.89
N LEU A 517 -42.36 3.50 24.22
CA LEU A 517 -42.76 3.70 25.60
C LEU A 517 -43.25 2.39 26.22
N ARG A 518 -42.78 2.11 27.43
CA ARG A 518 -43.25 0.99 28.26
C ARG A 518 -44.58 1.32 28.91
N TYR A 519 -45.67 1.28 28.13
CA TYR A 519 -46.99 1.73 28.56
C TYR A 519 -47.49 1.04 29.84
N THR A 520 -47.30 -0.27 29.96
CA THR A 520 -47.68 -1.05 31.15
C THR A 520 -46.90 -0.61 32.38
N ASP A 521 -45.58 -0.49 32.28
CA ASP A 521 -44.73 -0.03 33.39
C ASP A 521 -45.06 1.42 33.82
N ILE A 522 -45.46 2.29 32.87
CA ILE A 522 -45.94 3.64 33.20
C ILE A 522 -47.26 3.58 33.98
N GLY A 523 -48.18 2.71 33.56
CA GLY A 523 -49.45 2.49 34.25
C GLY A 523 -49.24 2.02 35.69
N ASP A 524 -48.32 1.10 35.90
CA ASP A 524 -47.97 0.60 37.24
C ASP A 524 -47.36 1.72 38.10
N LEU A 525 -46.38 2.46 37.55
CA LEU A 525 -45.77 3.61 38.25
C LEU A 525 -46.80 4.66 38.68
N LEU A 526 -47.80 4.93 37.85
CA LEU A 526 -48.87 5.88 38.17
C LEU A 526 -49.82 5.32 39.23
N THR A 527 -50.09 4.01 39.19
CA THR A 527 -50.91 3.32 40.19
C THR A 527 -50.24 3.36 41.57
N ASP A 528 -48.94 3.10 41.64
CA ASP A 528 -48.13 3.19 42.87
C ASP A 528 -48.10 4.60 43.48
N LYS A 529 -48.46 5.61 42.69
CA LYS A 529 -48.49 7.02 43.07
C LYS A 529 -49.93 7.55 43.23
N ASP A 530 -50.90 6.63 43.32
CA ASP A 530 -52.33 6.86 43.46
C ASP A 530 -52.97 7.72 42.35
N MET A 531 -52.32 7.79 41.18
CA MET A 531 -52.80 8.51 39.99
C MET A 531 -53.64 7.59 39.09
N LYS A 532 -54.73 7.03 39.64
CA LYS A 532 -55.53 5.97 39.00
C LYS A 532 -56.12 6.36 37.65
N LYS A 533 -56.57 7.62 37.48
CA LYS A 533 -57.16 8.11 36.22
C LYS A 533 -56.14 8.08 35.07
N GLU A 534 -54.93 8.55 35.34
CA GLU A 534 -53.83 8.54 34.37
C GLU A 534 -53.31 7.13 34.14
N ALA A 535 -53.21 6.30 35.18
CA ALA A 535 -52.80 4.90 35.06
C ALA A 535 -53.68 4.14 34.06
N VAL A 536 -55.00 4.28 34.17
CA VAL A 536 -55.99 3.71 33.22
C VAL A 536 -55.70 4.11 31.78
N LYS A 537 -55.34 5.38 31.53
CA LYS A 537 -55.03 5.86 30.17
C LYS A 537 -53.84 5.08 29.59
N TYR A 538 -52.81 4.85 30.39
CA TYR A 538 -51.60 4.14 29.96
C TYR A 538 -51.83 2.64 29.78
N PHE A 539 -52.61 1.98 30.64
CA PHE A 539 -52.99 0.58 30.41
C PHE A 539 -53.86 0.39 29.16
N ASN A 540 -54.78 1.32 28.88
CA ASN A 540 -55.54 1.29 27.62
C ASN A 540 -54.63 1.47 26.39
N LEU A 541 -53.60 2.34 26.48
CA LEU A 541 -52.60 2.46 25.42
C LEU A 541 -51.77 1.18 25.26
N ALA A 542 -51.42 0.52 26.35
CA ALA A 542 -50.75 -0.78 26.32
C ALA A 542 -51.60 -1.82 25.56
N LEU A 543 -52.89 -1.94 25.88
CA LEU A 543 -53.81 -2.84 25.19
C LEU A 543 -54.08 -2.47 23.73
N LYS A 544 -53.93 -1.20 23.35
CA LYS A 544 -54.01 -0.77 21.95
C LYS A 544 -52.79 -1.28 21.14
N VAL A 545 -51.61 -1.30 21.76
CA VAL A 545 -50.37 -1.78 21.14
C VAL A 545 -50.30 -3.30 21.16
N ASN A 546 -50.65 -3.91 22.30
CA ASN A 546 -50.69 -5.34 22.49
C ASN A 546 -52.05 -5.74 23.14
N PRO A 547 -53.05 -6.13 22.33
CA PRO A 547 -54.37 -6.52 22.83
C PRO A 547 -54.37 -7.70 23.79
N ASP A 548 -53.26 -8.42 23.92
CA ASP A 548 -53.10 -9.61 24.73
C ASP A 548 -52.28 -9.41 26.01
N ASP A 549 -51.87 -8.17 26.33
CA ASP A 549 -51.12 -7.85 27.55
C ASP A 549 -51.95 -8.17 28.81
N ALA A 550 -51.65 -9.31 29.42
CA ALA A 550 -52.35 -9.84 30.58
C ALA A 550 -52.19 -8.96 31.83
N GLN A 551 -51.05 -8.28 31.97
CA GLN A 551 -50.79 -7.40 33.11
C GLN A 551 -51.61 -6.12 33.00
N ALA A 552 -51.63 -5.48 31.83
CA ALA A 552 -52.44 -4.30 31.59
C ALA A 552 -53.95 -4.60 31.77
N MET A 553 -54.44 -5.76 31.32
CA MET A 553 -55.81 -6.21 31.60
C MET A 553 -56.07 -6.35 33.09
N PHE A 554 -55.18 -7.05 33.81
CA PHE A 554 -55.33 -7.29 35.25
C PHE A 554 -55.41 -5.98 36.04
N MET A 555 -54.52 -5.04 35.72
CA MET A 555 -54.50 -3.74 36.40
C MET A 555 -55.74 -2.90 36.09
N LEU A 556 -56.25 -2.94 34.85
CA LEU A 556 -57.53 -2.29 34.51
C LEU A 556 -58.72 -2.92 35.24
N VAL A 557 -58.75 -4.25 35.38
CA VAL A 557 -59.76 -4.95 36.17
C VAL A 557 -59.69 -4.51 37.64
N LYS A 558 -58.50 -4.44 38.22
CA LYS A 558 -58.29 -4.01 39.61
C LYS A 558 -58.73 -2.55 39.84
N ILE A 559 -58.53 -1.66 38.87
CA ILE A 559 -58.85 -0.22 39.02
C ILE A 559 -60.31 0.10 38.67
N LYS A 560 -60.88 -0.54 37.64
CA LYS A 560 -62.21 -0.22 37.10
C LYS A 560 -63.29 -1.27 37.35
N GLY A 561 -62.93 -2.49 37.76
CA GLY A 561 -63.90 -3.58 37.95
C GLY A 561 -64.55 -4.09 36.66
N SER A 562 -63.86 -4.04 35.51
CA SER A 562 -64.44 -4.45 34.22
C SER A 562 -64.65 -5.98 34.14
N ALA A 563 -65.90 -6.42 34.20
CA ALA A 563 -66.27 -7.84 34.11
C ALA A 563 -65.86 -8.48 32.77
N SER A 564 -65.98 -7.75 31.66
CA SER A 564 -65.60 -8.24 30.33
C SER A 564 -64.09 -8.47 30.19
N LEU A 565 -63.27 -7.55 30.72
CA LEU A 565 -61.82 -7.74 30.77
C LEU A 565 -61.43 -8.87 31.74
N MET A 566 -62.16 -9.02 32.86
CA MET A 566 -61.93 -10.08 33.83
C MET A 566 -62.19 -11.47 33.23
N GLN A 567 -63.26 -11.66 32.48
CA GLN A 567 -63.54 -12.90 31.74
C GLN A 567 -62.50 -13.16 30.63
N ARG A 568 -62.10 -12.13 29.88
CA ARG A 568 -61.03 -12.28 28.87
C ARG A 568 -59.68 -12.64 29.48
N LEU A 569 -59.40 -12.18 30.70
CA LEU A 569 -58.18 -12.49 31.41
C LEU A 569 -58.21 -13.91 32.02
N SER A 570 -59.35 -14.37 32.53
CA SER A 570 -59.48 -15.68 33.19
C SER A 570 -59.22 -16.86 32.26
N ILE A 571 -59.41 -16.70 30.95
CA ILE A 571 -59.08 -17.71 29.94
C ILE A 571 -57.59 -17.74 29.56
N LYS A 572 -56.80 -16.74 29.95
CA LYS A 572 -55.35 -16.70 29.65
C LYS A 572 -54.58 -17.62 30.60
N LYS A 573 -53.52 -18.25 30.07
CA LYS A 573 -52.56 -19.02 30.88
C LYS A 573 -51.58 -18.08 31.61
N GLY A 574 -51.10 -18.49 32.77
CA GLY A 574 -50.10 -17.76 33.57
C GLY A 574 -50.68 -17.06 34.79
N LEU A 575 -49.81 -16.35 35.53
CA LEU A 575 -50.11 -15.76 36.84
C LEU A 575 -51.39 -14.91 36.84
N TYR A 576 -51.47 -13.91 35.95
CA TYR A 576 -52.59 -12.97 35.91
C TYR A 576 -53.92 -13.63 35.54
N GLY A 577 -53.91 -14.67 34.70
CA GLY A 577 -55.12 -15.43 34.38
C GLY A 577 -55.61 -16.26 35.55
N SER A 578 -54.71 -16.89 36.30
CA SER A 578 -55.03 -17.58 37.55
C SER A 578 -55.58 -16.62 38.60
N MET A 579 -54.97 -15.43 38.77
CA MET A 579 -55.46 -14.39 39.68
C MET A 579 -56.87 -13.92 39.29
N ALA A 580 -57.16 -13.75 37.99
CA ALA A 580 -58.49 -13.36 37.53
C ALA A 580 -59.56 -14.42 37.85
N LYS A 581 -59.26 -15.72 37.71
CA LYS A 581 -60.18 -16.81 38.12
C LYS A 581 -60.50 -16.75 39.62
N VAL A 582 -59.51 -16.46 40.44
CA VAL A 582 -59.70 -16.30 41.90
C VAL A 582 -60.60 -15.08 42.18
N MET A 583 -60.37 -13.94 41.52
CA MET A 583 -61.20 -12.75 41.70
C MET A 583 -62.67 -12.97 41.29
N ILE A 584 -62.92 -13.73 40.20
CA ILE A 584 -64.28 -14.10 39.80
C ILE A 584 -64.94 -14.94 40.89
N LYS A 585 -64.26 -15.98 41.37
CA LYS A 585 -64.78 -16.87 42.42
C LYS A 585 -65.02 -16.11 43.73
N GLU A 586 -64.16 -15.15 44.07
CA GLU A 586 -64.34 -14.29 45.24
C GLU A 586 -65.59 -13.40 45.11
N GLN A 587 -65.87 -12.85 43.92
CA GLN A 587 -67.09 -12.09 43.66
C GLN A 587 -68.35 -12.97 43.75
N GLU A 588 -68.30 -14.19 43.20
CA GLU A 588 -69.40 -15.17 43.31
C GLU A 588 -69.70 -15.51 44.77
N ILE A 589 -68.68 -15.77 45.58
CA ILE A 589 -68.83 -16.05 47.02
C ILE A 589 -69.39 -14.83 47.76
N LYS A 590 -68.86 -13.62 47.53
CA LYS A 590 -69.38 -12.40 48.16
C LYS A 590 -70.84 -12.14 47.81
N LYS A 591 -71.23 -12.41 46.57
CA LYS A 591 -72.62 -12.28 46.13
C LYS A 591 -73.53 -13.29 46.85
N HIS A 592 -73.11 -14.55 46.97
CA HIS A 592 -73.84 -15.55 47.74
C HIS A 592 -73.96 -15.20 49.24
N ILE A 593 -72.94 -14.60 49.84
CA ILE A 593 -72.98 -14.14 51.25
C ILE A 593 -73.94 -12.95 51.44
N LEU A 594 -74.07 -12.06 50.45
CA LEU A 594 -74.99 -10.91 50.49
C LEU A 594 -76.45 -11.31 50.19
N GLU A 595 -76.67 -12.47 49.58
CA GLU A 595 -77.99 -13.05 49.28
C GLU A 595 -78.51 -13.95 50.41
N MET A 596 -77.64 -14.30 51.38
CA MET A 596 -77.99 -14.91 52.68
C MET A 596 -78.26 -13.82 53.72
#